data_AF-A0A1G1YRF6-F1
#
_entry.id   AF-A0A1G1YRF6-F1
#
_cell.length_a   1.000
_cell.length_b   1.000
_cell.length_c   1.000
_cell.angle_alpha   90.00
_cell.angle_beta   90.00
_cell.angle_gamma   90.00
#
_symmetry.space_group_name_H-M   'P 1'
#
loop_
_entity.id
_entity.type
_entity.pdbx_description
1 polymer ?
#
loop_
_entity_poly.entity_id
_entity_poly.type
_entity_poly.pdbx_seq_one_letter_code
_entity_poly.pdbx_strand_id
1 'polypeptide(L)'
;MNLEFPERINIHGYDKKYEQQTRLLNNVDILPENKKLIWDFVDFCNVSPETSDAIIVKYMFNLRRLAEIIKKPFKEADEKDITAALARLQEHVTWKGKPYSPHSIAGFRKAISKFWRWLYYDEYKGDAPPPIRRIKISDKVGKKEPEIYSKDEIKDIVEGMTTIRDKAFFICLYDLQCRVSELLTRQIKHIRYTDDGNIEILIEADKTKNSHWEPLYESTSYFNTWIRLHQARDNPNAPLWTIRKGMDLVPLSYPTVRKVFHNACKRQCIKRIRIHAFRKSKATH
;
A
#
# COMPACT_ATOMS: atom_id res chain seq x y z
N MET A 1 23.85 7.74 -22.84
CA MET A 1 22.39 7.99 -22.81
C MET A 1 22.09 8.53 -21.42
N ASN A 2 21.78 9.82 -21.30
CA ASN A 2 21.45 10.42 -20.00
C ASN A 2 20.09 9.88 -19.57
N LEU A 3 20.09 8.93 -18.65
CA LEU A 3 18.87 8.39 -18.05
C LEU A 3 18.35 9.43 -17.06
N GLU A 4 17.25 10.09 -17.40
CA GLU A 4 16.56 11.01 -16.50
C GLU A 4 15.64 10.24 -15.56
N PHE A 5 15.73 10.55 -14.27
CA PHE A 5 14.91 9.94 -13.23
C PHE A 5 14.25 11.04 -12.38
N PRO A 6 13.01 10.82 -11.92
CA PRO A 6 12.31 11.79 -11.09
C PRO A 6 13.01 11.95 -9.74
N GLU A 7 12.81 13.11 -9.10
CA GLU A 7 13.37 13.38 -7.76
C GLU A 7 12.85 12.40 -6.71
N ARG A 8 11.63 11.87 -6.89
CA ARG A 8 11.00 10.85 -6.04
C ARG A 8 10.29 9.78 -6.87
N ILE A 9 10.26 8.55 -6.37
CA ILE A 9 9.64 7.40 -7.06
C ILE A 9 8.21 7.19 -6.55
N ASN A 10 7.21 7.30 -7.41
CA ASN A 10 5.83 6.92 -7.11
C ASN A 10 5.55 5.46 -7.51
N ILE A 11 5.56 4.54 -6.55
CA ILE A 11 5.31 3.10 -6.79
C ILE A 11 3.85 2.70 -6.70
N HIS A 12 2.98 3.56 -6.18
CA HIS A 12 1.59 3.22 -5.90
C HIS A 12 0.60 3.73 -6.95
N GLY A 13 0.99 4.76 -7.71
CA GLY A 13 0.23 5.32 -8.82
C GLY A 13 -1.17 5.76 -8.39
N TYR A 14 -1.27 6.44 -7.24
CA TYR A 14 -2.57 6.88 -6.71
C TYR A 14 -3.24 7.90 -7.63
N ASP A 15 -2.48 8.73 -8.36
CA ASP A 15 -3.00 9.65 -9.38
C ASP A 15 -3.86 8.92 -10.43
N LYS A 16 -3.32 7.86 -11.03
CA LYS A 16 -4.05 7.03 -12.01
C LYS A 16 -5.29 6.36 -11.40
N LYS A 17 -5.22 5.98 -10.13
CA LYS A 17 -6.38 5.39 -9.43
C LYS A 17 -7.44 6.45 -9.11
N TYR A 18 -7.02 7.66 -8.79
CA TYR A 18 -7.88 8.80 -8.56
C TYR A 18 -8.60 9.19 -9.84
N GLU A 19 -7.89 9.32 -10.96
CA GLU A 19 -8.46 9.50 -12.30
C GLU A 19 -9.46 8.41 -12.65
N GLN A 20 -9.11 7.14 -12.38
CA GLN A 20 -10.03 6.02 -12.60
C GLN A 20 -11.30 6.16 -11.75
N GLN A 21 -11.19 6.47 -10.45
CA GLN A 21 -12.36 6.64 -9.60
C GLN A 21 -13.19 7.86 -10.00
N THR A 22 -12.55 8.94 -10.46
CA THR A 22 -13.21 10.13 -11.02
C THR A 22 -14.07 9.73 -12.21
N ARG A 23 -13.50 9.04 -13.20
CA ARG A 23 -14.24 8.55 -14.38
C ARG A 23 -15.41 7.65 -13.98
N LEU A 24 -15.17 6.73 -13.04
CA LEU A 24 -16.20 5.80 -12.57
C LEU A 24 -17.33 6.50 -11.80
N LEU A 25 -17.03 7.51 -11.00
CA LEU A 25 -18.02 8.29 -10.25
C LEU A 25 -18.83 9.21 -11.18
N ASN A 26 -18.22 9.76 -12.22
CA ASN A 26 -18.93 10.58 -13.19
C ASN A 26 -19.91 9.75 -14.02
N ASN A 27 -19.51 8.55 -14.43
CA ASN A 27 -20.30 7.71 -15.34
C ASN A 27 -21.28 6.75 -14.65
N VAL A 28 -21.20 6.57 -13.32
CA VAL A 28 -22.13 5.68 -12.62
C VAL A 28 -23.53 6.32 -12.55
N ASP A 29 -24.54 5.47 -12.72
CA ASP A 29 -25.94 5.81 -12.52
C ASP A 29 -26.29 5.74 -11.03
N ILE A 30 -26.23 6.91 -10.38
CA ILE A 30 -26.60 7.16 -8.99
C ILE A 30 -27.32 8.51 -8.92
N LEU A 31 -28.06 8.75 -7.83
CA LEU A 31 -28.75 10.02 -7.61
C LEU A 31 -27.78 11.23 -7.76
N PRO A 32 -28.13 12.27 -8.54
CA PRO A 32 -27.26 13.41 -8.78
C PRO A 32 -26.80 14.12 -7.50
N GLU A 33 -27.69 14.24 -6.53
CA GLU A 33 -27.39 14.79 -5.21
C GLU A 33 -26.38 13.96 -4.40
N ASN A 34 -26.46 12.63 -4.45
CA ASN A 34 -25.44 11.76 -3.83
C ASN A 34 -24.09 11.92 -4.54
N LYS A 35 -24.10 12.00 -5.87
CA LYS A 35 -22.88 12.25 -6.65
C LYS A 35 -22.22 13.57 -6.25
N LYS A 36 -23.02 14.63 -6.10
CA LYS A 36 -22.56 15.93 -5.61
C LYS A 36 -21.96 15.82 -4.21
N LEU A 37 -22.65 15.19 -3.25
CA LEU A 37 -22.14 15.03 -1.88
C LEU A 37 -20.84 14.22 -1.83
N ILE A 38 -20.65 13.23 -2.70
CA ILE A 38 -19.38 12.49 -2.78
C ILE A 38 -18.26 13.42 -3.25
N TRP A 39 -18.50 14.28 -4.23
CA TRP A 39 -17.51 15.26 -4.70
C TRP A 39 -17.18 16.30 -3.63
N ASP A 40 -18.20 16.88 -2.99
CA ASP A 40 -18.02 17.83 -1.89
C ASP A 40 -17.16 17.21 -0.75
N PHE A 41 -17.36 15.93 -0.45
CA PHE A 41 -16.55 15.19 0.53
C PHE A 41 -15.12 14.93 0.06
N VAL A 42 -14.92 14.66 -1.23
CA VAL A 42 -13.60 14.46 -1.82
C VAL A 42 -12.80 15.76 -1.76
N ASP A 43 -13.42 16.90 -2.08
CA ASP A 43 -12.80 18.22 -1.98
C ASP A 43 -12.40 18.53 -0.53
N PHE A 44 -13.29 18.24 0.42
CA PHE A 44 -12.97 18.31 1.85
C PHE A 44 -11.76 17.44 2.23
N CYS A 45 -11.68 16.21 1.71
CA CYS A 45 -10.55 15.32 1.98
C CYS A 45 -9.25 15.83 1.36
N ASN A 46 -9.29 16.40 0.15
CA ASN A 46 -8.12 16.93 -0.56
C ASN A 46 -7.47 18.11 0.18
N VAL A 47 -8.25 18.94 0.87
CA VAL A 47 -7.72 20.05 1.69
C VAL A 47 -7.33 19.62 3.11
N SER A 48 -7.70 18.40 3.52
CA SER A 48 -7.44 17.91 4.88
C SER A 48 -6.03 17.30 4.97
N PRO A 49 -5.13 17.83 5.82
CA PRO A 49 -3.74 17.35 5.91
C PRO A 49 -3.63 15.91 6.44
N GLU A 50 -4.70 15.37 7.03
CA GLU A 50 -4.71 14.02 7.59
C GLU A 50 -5.09 12.92 6.58
N THR A 51 -5.51 13.30 5.36
CA THR A 51 -6.05 12.34 4.38
C THR A 51 -5.10 12.16 3.21
N SER A 52 -4.42 11.00 3.15
CA SER A 52 -3.58 10.66 1.99
C SER A 52 -4.40 10.27 0.76
N ASP A 53 -3.84 10.43 -0.44
CA ASP A 53 -4.48 10.02 -1.71
C ASP A 53 -4.98 8.58 -1.69
N ALA A 54 -4.25 7.70 -1.02
CA ALA A 54 -4.61 6.30 -0.83
C ALA A 54 -5.96 6.14 -0.12
N ILE A 55 -6.22 6.99 0.86
CA ILE A 55 -7.46 7.02 1.64
C ILE A 55 -8.56 7.68 0.79
N ILE A 56 -8.28 8.77 0.08
CA ILE A 56 -9.26 9.47 -0.78
C ILE A 56 -9.79 8.54 -1.86
N VAL A 57 -8.90 7.89 -2.62
CA VAL A 57 -9.28 6.86 -3.62
C VAL A 57 -10.15 5.77 -3.02
N LYS A 58 -9.86 5.35 -1.77
CA LYS A 58 -10.65 4.34 -1.06
C LYS A 58 -12.03 4.88 -0.67
N TYR A 59 -12.14 6.13 -0.25
CA TYR A 59 -13.42 6.77 0.02
C TYR A 59 -14.27 6.91 -1.23
N MET A 60 -13.70 7.41 -2.34
CA MET A 60 -14.41 7.50 -3.62
C MET A 60 -14.97 6.14 -4.04
N PHE A 61 -14.14 5.08 -3.99
CA PHE A 61 -14.59 3.73 -4.29
C PHE A 61 -15.73 3.27 -3.36
N ASN A 62 -15.55 3.41 -2.04
CA ASN A 62 -16.51 2.91 -1.07
C ASN A 62 -17.85 3.66 -1.15
N LEU A 63 -17.82 4.99 -1.23
CA LEU A 63 -19.02 5.83 -1.27
C LEU A 63 -19.79 5.65 -2.57
N ARG A 64 -19.10 5.52 -3.71
CA ARG A 64 -19.73 5.17 -4.98
C ARG A 64 -20.49 3.84 -4.89
N ARG A 65 -19.84 2.80 -4.35
CA ARG A 65 -20.47 1.48 -4.14
C ARG A 65 -21.66 1.55 -3.19
N LEU A 66 -21.59 2.39 -2.15
CA LEU A 66 -22.71 2.60 -1.22
C LEU A 66 -23.88 3.31 -1.92
N ALA A 67 -23.62 4.32 -2.75
CA ALA A 67 -24.65 5.02 -3.52
C ALA A 67 -25.40 4.08 -4.49
N GLU A 68 -24.68 3.19 -5.18
CA GLU A 68 -25.26 2.17 -6.07
C GLU A 68 -26.21 1.20 -5.33
N ILE A 69 -25.98 0.97 -4.03
CA ILE A 69 -26.76 0.02 -3.21
C ILE A 69 -27.93 0.69 -2.49
N ILE A 70 -27.70 1.88 -1.90
CA ILE A 70 -28.68 2.59 -1.07
C ILE A 70 -29.81 3.16 -1.95
N LYS A 71 -29.50 3.66 -3.15
CA LYS A 71 -30.49 4.20 -4.12
C LYS A 71 -31.50 5.20 -3.51
N LYS A 72 -31.07 5.93 -2.49
CA LYS A 72 -31.83 6.93 -1.74
C LYS A 72 -30.92 8.12 -1.45
N PRO A 73 -31.45 9.35 -1.33
CA PRO A 73 -30.70 10.50 -0.82
C PRO A 73 -29.89 10.15 0.43
N PHE A 74 -28.58 10.41 0.45
CA PHE A 74 -27.72 10.09 1.60
C PHE A 74 -28.15 10.82 2.86
N LYS A 75 -28.73 12.02 2.70
CA LYS A 75 -29.29 12.82 3.81
C LYS A 75 -30.57 12.21 4.39
N GLU A 76 -31.27 11.37 3.63
CA GLU A 76 -32.50 10.70 4.07
C GLU A 76 -32.25 9.23 4.46
N ALA A 77 -31.08 8.68 4.15
CA ALA A 77 -30.71 7.32 4.48
C ALA A 77 -30.65 7.13 6.01
N ASP A 78 -31.43 6.20 6.52
CA ASP A 78 -31.50 5.91 7.96
C ASP A 78 -30.58 4.74 8.38
N GLU A 79 -30.61 4.37 9.66
CA GLU A 79 -29.80 3.27 10.19
C GLU A 79 -30.10 1.93 9.50
N LYS A 80 -31.36 1.69 9.09
CA LYS A 80 -31.78 0.46 8.41
C LYS A 80 -31.22 0.43 6.99
N ASP A 81 -31.25 1.56 6.28
CA ASP A 81 -30.67 1.69 4.93
C ASP A 81 -29.17 1.37 4.94
N ILE A 82 -28.41 1.94 5.89
CA ILE A 82 -26.97 1.68 6.00
C ILE A 82 -26.67 0.23 6.41
N THR A 83 -27.47 -0.33 7.33
CA THR A 83 -27.33 -1.74 7.76
C THR A 83 -27.61 -2.70 6.61
N ALA A 84 -28.66 -2.46 5.83
CA ALA A 84 -28.99 -3.25 4.64
C ALA A 84 -27.89 -3.15 3.58
N ALA A 85 -27.32 -1.95 3.38
CA ALA A 85 -26.20 -1.78 2.46
C ALA A 85 -24.95 -2.58 2.89
N LEU A 86 -24.63 -2.57 4.20
CA LEU A 86 -23.53 -3.36 4.76
C LEU A 86 -23.77 -4.87 4.66
N ALA A 87 -25.02 -5.34 4.78
CA ALA A 87 -25.38 -6.74 4.57
C ALA A 87 -25.16 -7.15 3.11
N ARG A 88 -25.69 -6.37 2.15
CA ARG A 88 -25.47 -6.58 0.71
C ARG A 88 -23.99 -6.57 0.32
N LEU A 89 -23.18 -5.72 0.95
CA LEU A 89 -21.73 -5.70 0.74
C LEU A 89 -21.04 -6.97 1.26
N GLN A 90 -21.52 -7.57 2.35
CA GLN A 90 -20.95 -8.82 2.87
C GLN A 90 -21.27 -10.01 1.96
N GLU A 91 -22.45 -10.01 1.35
CA GLU A 91 -22.89 -11.03 0.38
C GLU A 91 -22.28 -10.82 -1.01
N HIS A 92 -21.75 -9.62 -1.29
CA HIS A 92 -21.22 -9.29 -2.61
C HIS A 92 -20.03 -10.18 -3.00
N VAL A 93 -20.18 -10.88 -4.12
CA VAL A 93 -19.12 -11.65 -4.77
C VAL A 93 -18.42 -10.78 -5.79
N THR A 94 -17.12 -10.58 -5.59
CA THR A 94 -16.27 -9.83 -6.53
C THR A 94 -16.12 -10.56 -7.86
N TRP A 95 -15.64 -9.87 -8.89
CA TRP A 95 -15.32 -10.46 -10.20
C TRP A 95 -14.37 -11.67 -10.15
N LYS A 96 -13.67 -11.89 -9.04
CA LYS A 96 -12.81 -13.05 -8.79
C LYS A 96 -13.55 -14.25 -8.19
N GLY A 97 -14.87 -14.20 -8.11
CA GLY A 97 -15.69 -15.26 -7.50
C GLY A 97 -15.53 -15.37 -5.98
N LYS A 98 -15.06 -14.32 -5.30
CA LYS A 98 -14.82 -14.32 -3.84
C LYS A 98 -15.58 -13.18 -3.15
N PRO A 99 -16.09 -13.39 -1.93
CA PRO A 99 -16.69 -12.32 -1.15
C PRO A 99 -15.64 -11.28 -0.76
N TYR A 100 -16.10 -10.09 -0.36
CA TYR A 100 -15.21 -9.11 0.23
C TYR A 100 -14.56 -9.63 1.52
N SER A 101 -13.28 -9.33 1.70
CA SER A 101 -12.58 -9.68 2.94
C SER A 101 -13.13 -8.89 4.13
N PRO A 102 -12.98 -9.37 5.38
CA PRO A 102 -13.34 -8.61 6.57
C PRO A 102 -12.69 -7.23 6.62
N HIS A 103 -11.45 -7.11 6.12
CA HIS A 103 -10.73 -5.84 6.02
C HIS A 103 -11.35 -4.89 4.99
N SER A 104 -11.87 -5.42 3.88
CA SER A 104 -12.61 -4.63 2.88
C SER A 104 -13.90 -4.08 3.48
N ILE A 105 -14.68 -4.91 4.19
CA ILE A 105 -15.90 -4.47 4.87
C ILE A 105 -15.61 -3.45 5.98
N ALA A 106 -14.53 -3.64 6.74
CA ALA A 106 -14.06 -2.63 7.70
C ALA A 106 -13.72 -1.30 7.01
N GLY A 107 -13.19 -1.34 5.79
CA GLY A 107 -12.99 -0.17 4.94
C GLY A 107 -14.30 0.58 4.63
N PHE A 108 -15.36 -0.14 4.27
CA PHE A 108 -16.69 0.45 4.07
C PHE A 108 -17.22 1.09 5.35
N ARG A 109 -17.14 0.39 6.49
CA ARG A 109 -17.56 0.95 7.80
C ARG A 109 -16.81 2.24 8.15
N LYS A 110 -15.51 2.31 7.87
CA LYS A 110 -14.71 3.53 8.07
C LYS A 110 -15.14 4.66 7.14
N ALA A 111 -15.44 4.36 5.87
CA ALA A 111 -15.94 5.36 4.93
C ALA A 111 -17.31 5.90 5.35
N ILE A 112 -18.24 5.02 5.70
CA ILE A 112 -19.56 5.38 6.25
C ILE A 112 -19.39 6.29 7.45
N SER A 113 -18.55 5.90 8.43
CA SER A 113 -18.38 6.73 9.62
C SER A 113 -17.77 8.09 9.33
N LYS A 114 -16.76 8.17 8.46
CA LYS A 114 -16.08 9.44 8.16
C LYS A 114 -17.03 10.37 7.39
N PHE A 115 -17.71 9.84 6.37
CA PHE A 115 -18.61 10.60 5.50
C PHE A 115 -19.86 11.10 6.23
N TRP A 116 -20.59 10.23 6.95
CA TRP A 116 -21.79 10.69 7.66
C TRP A 116 -21.46 11.63 8.82
N ARG A 117 -20.28 11.53 9.45
CA ARG A 117 -19.85 12.56 10.41
C ARG A 117 -19.63 13.90 9.72
N TRP A 118 -18.91 13.92 8.61
CA TRP A 118 -18.72 15.14 7.82
C TRP A 118 -20.05 15.72 7.29
N LEU A 119 -21.01 14.87 6.91
CA LEU A 119 -22.28 15.30 6.35
C LEU A 119 -23.17 16.06 7.35
N TYR A 120 -23.08 15.72 8.64
CA TYR A 120 -23.95 16.27 9.69
C TYR A 120 -23.20 17.16 10.70
N TYR A 121 -21.87 17.15 10.71
CA TYR A 121 -21.05 17.94 11.62
C TYR A 121 -19.95 18.67 10.84
N ASP A 122 -19.78 19.96 11.10
CA ASP A 122 -18.74 20.79 10.47
C ASP A 122 -17.30 20.36 10.86
N GLU A 123 -17.14 19.60 11.94
CA GLU A 123 -15.85 19.04 12.37
C GLU A 123 -16.05 17.67 13.03
N TYR A 124 -14.99 16.85 13.11
CA TYR A 124 -14.98 15.48 13.68
C TYR A 124 -15.26 15.42 15.19
N LYS A 125 -16.28 16.10 15.70
CA LYS A 125 -16.63 16.17 17.12
C LYS A 125 -18.15 16.11 17.28
N GLY A 126 -18.60 15.19 18.12
CA GLY A 126 -20.02 14.94 18.38
C GLY A 126 -20.36 13.45 18.37
N ASP A 127 -21.54 13.15 18.91
CA ASP A 127 -22.10 11.81 18.82
C ASP A 127 -22.24 11.36 17.36
N ALA A 128 -22.22 10.05 17.13
CA ALA A 128 -22.47 9.53 15.81
C ALA A 128 -23.91 9.91 15.38
N PRO A 129 -24.12 10.47 14.17
CA PRO A 129 -25.44 10.86 13.73
C PRO A 129 -26.33 9.61 13.60
N PRO A 130 -27.67 9.77 13.65
CA PRO A 130 -28.60 8.64 13.72
C PRO A 130 -28.33 7.51 12.72
N PRO A 131 -28.01 7.77 11.42
CA PRO A 131 -27.78 6.70 10.44
C PRO A 131 -26.60 5.77 10.77
N ILE A 132 -25.65 6.21 11.61
CA ILE A 132 -24.44 5.44 11.92
C ILE A 132 -24.22 5.23 13.41
N ARG A 133 -25.16 5.65 14.28
CA ARG A 133 -25.01 5.63 15.74
C ARG A 133 -24.71 4.24 16.30
N ARG A 134 -25.28 3.19 15.71
CA ARG A 134 -25.09 1.80 16.14
C ARG A 134 -24.07 1.02 15.32
N ILE A 135 -23.41 1.64 14.35
CA ILE A 135 -22.44 0.95 13.50
C ILE A 135 -21.13 0.78 14.25
N LYS A 136 -20.83 -0.46 14.65
CA LYS A 136 -19.55 -0.81 15.25
C LYS A 136 -18.44 -0.71 14.21
N ILE A 137 -17.57 0.29 14.34
CA ILE A 137 -16.30 0.37 13.63
C ILE A 137 -15.31 -0.51 14.39
N SER A 138 -15.29 -1.81 14.13
CA SER A 138 -14.29 -2.69 14.73
C SER A 138 -13.12 -2.93 13.77
N ASP A 139 -11.92 -2.66 14.28
CA ASP A 139 -10.66 -3.07 13.64
C ASP A 139 -10.22 -4.48 14.07
N LYS A 140 -11.05 -5.17 14.86
CA LYS A 140 -10.78 -6.53 15.35
C LYS A 140 -11.01 -7.57 14.25
N VAL A 141 -10.21 -7.52 13.20
CA VAL A 141 -9.87 -8.73 12.45
C VAL A 141 -8.96 -9.52 13.39
N GLY A 142 -9.34 -10.73 13.77
CA GLY A 142 -8.62 -11.54 14.77
C GLY A 142 -7.11 -11.48 14.56
N LYS A 143 -6.35 -11.28 15.65
CA LYS A 143 -4.88 -11.32 15.61
C LYS A 143 -4.47 -12.72 15.17
N LYS A 144 -4.22 -12.90 13.87
CA LYS A 144 -3.54 -14.10 13.38
C LYS A 144 -2.10 -14.02 13.89
N GLU A 145 -1.58 -15.12 14.42
CA GLU A 145 -0.18 -15.17 14.85
C GLU A 145 0.76 -14.67 13.76
N PRO A 146 1.83 -13.96 14.13
CA PRO A 146 2.81 -13.48 13.16
C PRO A 146 3.50 -14.69 12.51
N GLU A 147 3.13 -14.98 11.27
CA GLU A 147 3.87 -15.93 10.46
C GLU A 147 5.28 -15.39 10.19
N ILE A 148 6.32 -16.09 10.65
CA ILE A 148 7.75 -15.76 10.44
C ILE A 148 8.46 -16.88 9.67
N TYR A 149 9.40 -16.51 8.79
CA TYR A 149 10.39 -17.40 8.18
C TYR A 149 11.54 -17.70 9.15
N SER A 150 12.03 -18.95 9.15
CA SER A 150 13.31 -19.32 9.79
C SER A 150 14.50 -18.74 9.02
N LYS A 151 15.71 -18.75 9.61
CA LYS A 151 16.95 -18.32 8.93
C LYS A 151 17.22 -19.14 7.67
N ASP A 152 16.99 -20.44 7.72
CA ASP A 152 17.14 -21.33 6.55
C ASP A 152 16.12 -21.02 5.46
N GLU A 153 14.85 -20.78 5.82
CA GLU A 153 13.84 -20.38 4.83
C GLU A 153 14.20 -19.04 4.15
N ILE A 154 14.76 -18.08 4.90
CA ILE A 154 15.24 -16.81 4.31
C ILE A 154 16.36 -17.09 3.30
N LYS A 155 17.33 -17.92 3.67
CA LYS A 155 18.43 -18.33 2.78
C LYS A 155 17.90 -19.01 1.52
N ASP A 156 17.03 -20.00 1.67
CA ASP A 156 16.41 -20.74 0.56
C ASP A 156 15.69 -19.78 -0.40
N ILE A 157 14.86 -18.87 0.14
CA ILE A 157 14.15 -17.87 -0.66
C ILE A 157 15.12 -17.03 -1.49
N VAL A 158 16.21 -16.54 -0.88
CA VAL A 158 17.23 -15.75 -1.57
C VAL A 158 17.95 -16.59 -2.63
N GLU A 159 18.29 -17.84 -2.34
CA GLU A 159 18.90 -18.77 -3.30
C GLU A 159 17.97 -19.08 -4.49
N GLY A 160 16.66 -19.13 -4.24
CA GLY A 160 15.63 -19.31 -5.27
C GLY A 160 15.45 -18.12 -6.22
N MET A 161 16.10 -16.99 -5.96
CA MET A 161 16.09 -15.81 -6.82
C MET A 161 17.06 -15.95 -7.99
N THR A 162 16.65 -15.51 -9.18
CA THR A 162 17.39 -15.73 -10.43
C THR A 162 18.33 -14.59 -10.82
N THR A 163 18.26 -13.44 -10.16
CA THR A 163 19.10 -12.28 -10.51
C THR A 163 19.83 -11.76 -9.28
N ILE A 164 21.02 -11.18 -9.49
CA ILE A 164 21.81 -10.53 -8.42
C ILE A 164 20.99 -9.42 -7.75
N ARG A 165 20.27 -8.62 -8.54
CA ARG A 165 19.35 -7.60 -8.02
C ARG A 165 18.33 -8.20 -7.06
N ASP A 166 17.66 -9.27 -7.45
CA ASP A 166 16.60 -9.85 -6.61
C ASP A 166 17.17 -10.43 -5.33
N LYS A 167 18.32 -11.12 -5.41
CA LYS A 167 19.04 -11.59 -4.22
C LYS A 167 19.33 -10.43 -3.27
N ALA A 168 19.95 -9.37 -3.77
CA ALA A 168 20.26 -8.17 -3.01
C ALA A 168 19.02 -7.49 -2.44
N PHE A 169 17.94 -7.35 -3.21
CA PHE A 169 16.70 -6.71 -2.78
C PHE A 169 16.09 -7.43 -1.56
N PHE A 170 15.95 -8.75 -1.64
CA PHE A 170 15.28 -9.52 -0.59
C PHE A 170 16.11 -9.64 0.69
N ILE A 171 17.43 -9.79 0.58
CA ILE A 171 18.29 -9.81 1.76
C ILE A 171 18.41 -8.41 2.40
N CYS A 172 18.43 -7.33 1.61
CA CYS A 172 18.32 -5.97 2.16
C CYS A 172 16.97 -5.75 2.87
N LEU A 173 15.87 -6.23 2.28
CA LEU A 173 14.54 -6.15 2.90
C LEU A 173 14.47 -6.88 4.25
N TYR A 174 15.20 -7.99 4.38
CA TYR A 174 15.35 -8.72 5.64
C TYR A 174 16.11 -7.87 6.66
N ASP A 175 17.33 -7.42 6.33
CA ASP A 175 18.20 -6.63 7.23
C ASP A 175 17.54 -5.35 7.72
N LEU A 176 17.05 -4.53 6.78
CA LEU A 176 16.50 -3.19 7.04
C LEU A 176 15.16 -3.23 7.76
N GLN A 177 14.54 -4.41 7.84
CA GLN A 177 13.23 -4.59 8.46
C GLN A 177 12.16 -3.65 7.90
N CYS A 178 12.30 -3.09 6.70
CA CYS A 178 11.40 -2.04 6.22
C CYS A 178 10.19 -2.63 5.48
N ARG A 179 9.20 -1.78 5.16
CA ARG A 179 8.14 -2.15 4.22
C ARG A 179 8.75 -2.22 2.82
N VAL A 180 8.21 -3.13 2.01
CA VAL A 180 8.63 -3.26 0.60
C VAL A 180 8.53 -1.93 -0.15
N SER A 181 7.52 -1.11 0.16
CA SER A 181 7.36 0.23 -0.44
C SER A 181 8.47 1.20 -0.04
N GLU A 182 8.90 1.18 1.21
CA GLU A 182 9.96 2.04 1.73
C GLU A 182 11.28 1.70 1.00
N LEU A 183 11.59 0.42 0.78
CA LEU A 183 12.78 0.02 0.03
C LEU A 183 12.68 0.29 -1.47
N LEU A 184 11.51 0.07 -2.09
CA LEU A 184 11.33 0.27 -3.53
C LEU A 184 11.40 1.73 -3.99
N THR A 185 11.14 2.66 -3.08
CA THR A 185 11.21 4.11 -3.35
C THR A 185 12.61 4.68 -3.17
N ARG A 186 13.60 3.87 -2.76
CA ARG A 186 14.97 4.34 -2.55
C ARG A 186 15.68 4.61 -3.87
N GLN A 187 16.60 5.56 -3.82
CA GLN A 187 17.46 6.01 -4.91
C GLN A 187 18.91 5.91 -4.46
N ILE A 188 19.85 6.04 -5.40
CA ILE A 188 21.29 6.00 -5.10
C ILE A 188 21.67 7.03 -4.02
N LYS A 189 21.09 8.25 -4.06
CA LYS A 189 21.30 9.30 -3.04
C LYS A 189 20.87 8.91 -1.61
N HIS A 190 20.09 7.84 -1.45
CA HIS A 190 19.63 7.35 -0.15
C HIS A 190 20.58 6.29 0.45
N ILE A 191 21.78 6.14 -0.09
CA ILE A 191 22.85 5.29 0.43
C ILE A 191 23.90 6.20 1.06
N ARG A 192 24.40 5.85 2.23
CA ARG A 192 25.62 6.44 2.78
C ARG A 192 26.58 5.38 3.26
N TYR A 193 27.85 5.75 3.28
CA TYR A 193 28.92 4.97 3.86
C TYR A 193 29.37 5.71 5.12
N THR A 194 29.37 5.02 6.25
CA THR A 194 29.85 5.56 7.54
C THR A 194 31.38 5.54 7.57
N ASP A 195 31.98 6.28 8.50
CA ASP A 195 33.43 6.32 8.69
C ASP A 195 34.01 4.93 9.02
N ASP A 196 33.22 4.09 9.70
CA ASP A 196 33.56 2.69 10.01
C ASP A 196 33.40 1.74 8.80
N GLY A 197 33.06 2.26 7.63
CA GLY A 197 32.89 1.50 6.39
C GLY A 197 31.54 0.75 6.26
N ASN A 198 30.61 0.93 7.21
CA ASN A 198 29.27 0.35 7.12
C ASN A 198 28.44 1.07 6.06
N ILE A 199 27.55 0.32 5.40
CA ILE A 199 26.59 0.83 4.44
C ILE A 199 25.25 1.02 5.14
N GLU A 200 24.66 2.20 4.99
CA GLU A 200 23.33 2.50 5.54
C GLU A 200 22.39 3.00 4.45
N ILE A 201 21.12 2.67 4.58
CA ILE A 201 20.04 3.11 3.69
C ILE A 201 19.06 3.97 4.46
N LEU A 202 18.74 5.14 3.93
CA LEU A 202 17.74 6.04 4.51
C LEU A 202 16.34 5.45 4.33
N ILE A 203 15.71 5.04 5.42
CA ILE A 203 14.31 4.65 5.47
C ILE A 203 13.48 5.90 5.78
N GLU A 204 12.80 6.43 4.75
CA GLU A 204 11.90 7.56 4.94
C GLU A 204 10.59 7.14 5.60
N ALA A 205 10.10 8.04 6.43
CA ALA A 205 8.85 7.91 7.13
C ALA A 205 7.64 8.15 6.18
N ASP A 206 6.90 7.09 5.84
CA ASP A 206 5.56 7.22 5.22
C ASP A 206 4.44 7.39 6.29
N LYS A 207 4.65 6.78 7.47
CA LYS A 207 3.67 6.72 8.58
C LYS A 207 4.26 6.97 9.96
N THR A 208 5.55 6.67 10.13
CA THR A 208 6.30 7.01 11.33
C THR A 208 6.67 8.49 11.25
N LYS A 209 6.88 9.17 12.39
CA LYS A 209 7.16 10.62 12.35
C LYS A 209 8.59 10.94 11.90
N ASN A 210 9.51 9.98 11.96
CA ASN A 210 10.94 10.20 11.75
C ASN A 210 11.52 9.24 10.71
N SER A 211 12.22 9.80 9.72
CA SER A 211 13.13 9.07 8.84
C SER A 211 14.40 8.68 9.62
N HIS A 212 15.00 7.54 9.28
CA HIS A 212 16.22 7.06 9.94
C HIS A 212 17.11 6.34 8.94
N TRP A 213 18.41 6.33 9.21
CA TRP A 213 19.38 5.52 8.48
C TRP A 213 19.48 4.16 9.14
N GLU A 214 19.35 3.10 8.35
CA GLU A 214 19.40 1.73 8.84
C GLU A 214 20.58 0.99 8.19
N PRO A 215 21.45 0.35 8.99
CA PRO A 215 22.63 -0.35 8.49
C PRO A 215 22.32 -1.68 7.82
N LEU A 216 23.17 -2.04 6.87
CA LEU A 216 23.21 -3.37 6.25
C LEU A 216 24.19 -4.28 6.99
N TYR A 217 23.79 -5.54 7.17
CA TYR A 217 24.59 -6.57 7.84
C TYR A 217 24.78 -7.77 6.90
N GLU A 218 23.91 -8.79 6.98
CA GLU A 218 23.97 -10.00 6.14
C GLU A 218 23.84 -9.67 4.63
N SER A 219 23.24 -8.55 4.28
CA SER A 219 23.01 -8.09 2.92
C SER A 219 24.20 -7.39 2.26
N THR A 220 25.24 -7.01 3.00
CA THR A 220 26.32 -6.12 2.52
C THR A 220 27.02 -6.64 1.25
N SER A 221 27.36 -7.92 1.18
CA SER A 221 28.03 -8.50 0.01
C SER A 221 27.14 -8.54 -1.23
N TYR A 222 25.86 -8.88 -1.05
CA TYR A 222 24.84 -8.87 -2.10
C TYR A 222 24.60 -7.44 -2.61
N PHE A 223 24.48 -6.49 -1.69
CA PHE A 223 24.27 -5.08 -2.00
C PHE A 223 25.42 -4.50 -2.81
N ASN A 224 26.67 -4.69 -2.37
CA ASN A 224 27.85 -4.21 -3.09
C ASN A 224 27.95 -4.80 -4.50
N THR A 225 27.62 -6.08 -4.65
CA THR A 225 27.58 -6.73 -5.97
C THR A 225 26.52 -6.09 -6.87
N TRP A 226 25.34 -5.80 -6.32
CA TRP A 226 24.30 -5.11 -7.07
C TRP A 226 24.70 -3.68 -7.46
N ILE A 227 25.21 -2.87 -6.53
CA ILE A 227 25.63 -1.48 -6.80
C ILE A 227 26.72 -1.42 -7.87
N ARG A 228 27.71 -2.32 -7.82
CA ARG A 228 28.76 -2.40 -8.85
C ARG A 228 28.18 -2.66 -10.24
N LEU A 229 27.13 -3.48 -10.34
CA LEU A 229 26.47 -3.81 -11.60
C LEU A 229 25.34 -2.84 -11.98
N HIS A 230 25.02 -1.88 -11.10
CA HIS A 230 23.92 -0.96 -11.31
C HIS A 230 24.23 0.02 -12.45
N GLN A 231 23.39 0.01 -13.48
CA GLN A 231 23.66 0.67 -14.77
C GLN A 231 23.62 2.20 -14.72
N ALA A 232 23.07 2.76 -13.64
CA ALA A 232 23.00 4.21 -13.39
C ALA A 232 23.51 4.55 -11.99
N ARG A 233 24.52 3.81 -11.48
CA ARG A 233 25.03 3.96 -10.11
C ARG A 233 25.62 5.35 -9.81
N ASP A 234 26.08 6.06 -10.84
CA ASP A 234 26.67 7.39 -10.70
C ASP A 234 25.61 8.52 -10.76
N ASN A 235 24.34 8.17 -10.97
CA ASN A 235 23.23 9.13 -10.93
C ASN A 235 22.53 9.07 -9.56
N PRO A 236 22.62 10.12 -8.72
CA PRO A 236 22.00 10.15 -7.39
C PRO A 236 20.48 9.94 -7.41
N ASN A 237 19.80 10.38 -8.47
CA ASN A 237 18.36 10.24 -8.64
C ASN A 237 17.96 8.90 -9.28
N ALA A 238 18.90 8.03 -9.67
CA ALA A 238 18.51 6.73 -10.17
C ALA A 238 17.83 5.88 -9.07
N PRO A 239 16.73 5.17 -9.39
CA PRO A 239 16.16 4.18 -8.50
C PRO A 239 17.22 3.18 -8.08
N LEU A 240 17.26 2.86 -6.78
CA LEU A 240 18.20 1.85 -6.26
C LEU A 240 17.91 0.48 -6.86
N TRP A 241 16.65 0.19 -7.15
CA TRP A 241 16.19 -1.09 -7.67
C TRP A 241 15.56 -0.88 -9.03
N THR A 242 16.22 -1.37 -10.07
CA THR A 242 15.82 -1.16 -11.46
C THR A 242 15.57 -2.47 -12.19
N ILE A 243 14.82 -2.39 -13.29
CA ILE A 243 14.66 -3.48 -14.25
C ILE A 243 14.77 -2.91 -15.67
N ARG A 244 15.37 -3.66 -16.59
CA ARG A 244 15.36 -3.31 -18.00
C ARG A 244 13.99 -3.64 -18.61
N LYS A 245 13.43 -2.68 -19.35
CA LYS A 245 12.23 -2.85 -20.16
C LYS A 245 12.54 -2.38 -21.57
N GLY A 246 12.98 -3.31 -22.43
CA GLY A 246 13.55 -2.95 -23.73
C GLY A 246 14.87 -2.21 -23.54
N MET A 247 14.99 -1.02 -24.14
CA MET A 247 16.15 -0.14 -23.98
C MET A 247 16.12 0.69 -22.68
N ASP A 248 14.96 0.77 -22.03
CA ASP A 248 14.77 1.65 -20.87
C ASP A 248 15.20 0.97 -19.56
N LEU A 249 15.77 1.77 -18.66
CA LEU A 249 16.00 1.41 -17.27
C LEU A 249 14.88 2.02 -16.42
N VAL A 250 14.01 1.18 -15.85
CA VAL A 250 12.83 1.64 -15.11
C VAL A 250 12.87 1.18 -13.65
N PRO A 251 12.23 1.91 -12.71
CA PRO A 251 12.09 1.47 -11.33
C PRO A 251 11.44 0.08 -11.22
N LEU A 252 11.89 -0.71 -10.25
CA LEU A 252 11.29 -2.00 -9.96
C LEU A 252 9.88 -1.80 -9.38
N SER A 253 8.88 -2.49 -9.94
CA SER A 253 7.50 -2.36 -9.49
C SER A 253 7.14 -3.34 -8.37
N TYR A 254 6.24 -2.96 -7.46
CA TYR A 254 5.73 -3.87 -6.43
C TYR A 254 5.10 -5.16 -6.99
N PRO A 255 4.30 -5.14 -8.09
CA PRO A 255 3.86 -6.36 -8.77
C PRO A 255 5.02 -7.27 -9.22
N THR A 256 6.09 -6.69 -9.76
CA THR A 256 7.29 -7.45 -10.16
C THR A 256 7.94 -8.11 -8.95
N VAL A 257 8.15 -7.38 -7.85
CA VAL A 257 8.69 -7.93 -6.60
C VAL A 257 7.84 -9.10 -6.11
N ARG A 258 6.51 -8.96 -6.07
CA ARG A 258 5.62 -10.04 -5.65
C ARG A 258 5.71 -11.27 -6.55
N LYS A 259 5.84 -11.07 -7.86
CA LYS A 259 6.00 -12.17 -8.83
C LYS A 259 7.32 -12.90 -8.61
N VAL A 260 8.42 -12.15 -8.47
CA VAL A 260 9.75 -12.70 -8.20
C VAL A 260 9.74 -13.51 -6.90
N PHE A 261 9.20 -12.93 -5.82
CA PHE A 261 9.06 -13.59 -4.53
C PHE A 261 8.28 -14.89 -4.61
N HIS A 262 7.09 -14.84 -5.24
CA HIS A 262 6.24 -16.02 -5.40
C HIS A 262 6.97 -17.15 -6.15
N ASN A 263 7.68 -16.80 -7.23
CA ASN A 263 8.41 -17.77 -8.01
C ASN A 263 9.58 -18.39 -7.23
N ALA A 264 10.30 -17.59 -6.44
CA ALA A 264 11.38 -18.08 -5.59
C ALA A 264 10.86 -19.05 -4.52
N CYS A 265 9.79 -18.69 -3.79
CA CYS A 265 9.14 -19.59 -2.85
C CYS A 265 8.68 -20.90 -3.51
N LYS A 266 8.10 -20.81 -4.73
CA LYS A 266 7.66 -22.00 -5.47
C LYS A 266 8.83 -22.93 -5.82
N ARG A 267 9.98 -22.40 -6.25
CA ARG A 267 11.18 -23.20 -6.57
C ARG A 267 11.71 -23.96 -5.36
N GLN A 268 11.61 -23.34 -4.18
CA GLN A 268 12.10 -23.92 -2.93
C GLN A 268 11.03 -24.68 -2.15
N CYS A 269 9.87 -24.95 -2.77
CA CYS A 269 8.75 -25.65 -2.13
C CYS A 269 8.23 -24.96 -0.83
N ILE A 270 8.47 -23.66 -0.67
CA ILE A 270 8.01 -22.87 0.46
C ILE A 270 6.56 -22.47 0.24
N LYS A 271 5.65 -23.11 0.97
CA LYS A 271 4.20 -22.91 0.85
C LYS A 271 3.75 -21.52 1.30
N ARG A 272 4.46 -20.93 2.27
CA ARG A 272 4.12 -19.61 2.83
C ARG A 272 4.66 -18.50 1.94
N ILE A 273 3.76 -17.73 1.31
CA ILE A 273 4.11 -16.61 0.43
C ILE A 273 3.63 -15.30 1.07
N ARG A 274 4.40 -14.76 2.01
CA ARG A 274 4.12 -13.48 2.66
C ARG A 274 5.38 -12.61 2.77
N ILE A 275 5.58 -11.72 1.81
CA ILE A 275 6.77 -10.86 1.76
C ILE A 275 6.99 -10.04 3.03
N HIS A 276 5.91 -9.55 3.65
CA HIS A 276 6.00 -8.77 4.90
C HIS A 276 6.38 -9.60 6.13
N ALA A 277 6.52 -10.92 6.02
CA ALA A 277 7.09 -11.73 7.09
C ALA A 277 8.61 -11.53 7.22
N PHE A 278 9.32 -11.05 6.18
CA PHE A 278 10.77 -10.75 6.24
C PHE A 278 11.11 -9.81 7.41
N ARG A 279 10.42 -8.67 7.50
CA ARG A 279 10.57 -7.71 8.61
C ARG A 279 10.40 -8.37 9.98
N LYS A 280 9.38 -9.23 10.12
CA LYS A 280 9.08 -9.87 11.41
C LYS A 280 10.08 -10.95 11.76
N SER A 281 10.53 -11.71 10.76
CA SER A 281 11.60 -12.70 10.91
C SER A 281 12.87 -12.05 11.45
N LYS A 282 13.36 -10.98 10.80
CA LYS A 282 14.58 -10.30 11.27
C LYS A 282 14.44 -9.73 12.68
N ALA A 283 13.30 -9.14 13.02
CA ALA A 283 13.03 -8.67 14.39
C ALA A 283 13.02 -9.79 15.45
N THR A 284 12.87 -11.06 15.03
CA THR A 284 12.86 -12.24 15.90
C THR A 284 14.22 -12.95 15.96
N HIS A 285 15.08 -12.74 14.96
CA HIS A 285 16.31 -13.50 14.68
C HIS A 285 17.56 -12.87 15.24
#